data_AF-A0A4S8SLN3-F1
#
_entry.id   AF-A0A4S8SLN3-F1
#
_cell.length_a   1.000
_cell.length_b   1.000
_cell.length_c   1.000
_cell.angle_alpha   90.00
_cell.angle_beta   90.00
_cell.angle_gamma   90.00
#
_symmetry.space_group_name_H-M   'P 1'
#
loop_
_entity.id
_entity.type
_entity.pdbx_description
1 polymer ?
#
loop_
_entity_poly.entity_id
_entity_poly.type
_entity_poly.pdbx_seq_one_letter_code
_entity_poly.pdbx_strand_id
1 'polypeptide(L)'
;MLNMRDTIAAADQTRFDAFIEQPINGDTMTGYDLVDGAVQIRIVRSKTLIVLAEDTFTDSGLAKQFIAELREHIKNIERGRANVTERGINCTPEPEDQITA
;
A
#
# COMPACT_ATOMS: atom_id res chain seq x y z
N MET A 1 13.94 -4.13 5.35
CA MET A 1 12.60 -3.55 5.23
C MET A 1 11.81 -4.12 6.38
N LEU A 2 11.37 -3.25 7.29
CA LEU A 2 10.65 -3.68 8.49
C LEU A 2 9.31 -4.32 8.09
N ASN A 3 8.88 -5.40 8.77
CA ASN A 3 7.56 -5.99 8.51
C ASN A 3 6.49 -5.32 9.39
N MET A 4 5.25 -5.31 8.90
CA MET A 4 4.10 -4.82 9.67
C MET A 4 4.00 -5.50 11.03
N ARG A 5 4.22 -6.82 11.09
CA ARG A 5 4.22 -7.60 12.33
C ARG A 5 5.23 -7.08 13.37
N ASP A 6 6.38 -6.55 12.94
CA ASP A 6 7.42 -6.04 13.84
C ASP A 6 7.00 -4.73 14.54
N THR A 7 6.00 -4.03 13.98
CA THR A 7 5.42 -2.82 14.58
C THR A 7 4.47 -3.11 15.73
N ILE A 8 4.10 -4.38 15.93
CA ILE A 8 3.15 -4.83 16.95
C ILE A 8 3.90 -5.25 18.20
N ALA A 9 3.48 -4.76 19.37
CA ALA A 9 4.08 -5.16 20.64
C ALA A 9 3.97 -6.67 20.86
N ALA A 10 4.98 -7.26 21.51
CA ALA A 10 5.07 -8.72 21.70
C ALA A 10 3.82 -9.34 22.33
N ALA A 11 3.18 -8.62 23.27
CA ALA A 11 1.96 -9.05 23.94
C ALA A 11 0.74 -9.16 23.01
N ASP A 12 0.72 -8.42 21.91
CA ASP A 12 -0.38 -8.38 20.93
C ASP A 12 -0.13 -9.28 19.71
N GLN A 13 1.06 -9.89 19.59
CA GLN A 13 1.47 -10.66 18.41
C GLN A 13 0.50 -11.80 18.06
N THR A 14 0.06 -12.59 19.05
CA THR A 14 -0.89 -13.69 18.82
C THR A 14 -2.25 -13.17 18.34
N ARG A 15 -2.71 -12.03 18.87
CA ARG A 15 -3.97 -11.41 18.46
C ARG A 15 -3.88 -10.84 17.05
N PHE A 16 -2.74 -10.23 16.72
CA PHE A 16 -2.44 -9.75 15.38
C PHE A 16 -2.40 -10.89 14.37
N ASP A 17 -1.70 -11.98 14.68
CA ASP A 17 -1.61 -13.15 13.77
C ASP A 17 -3.02 -13.70 13.49
N ALA A 18 -3.84 -13.88 14.53
CA ALA A 18 -5.23 -14.32 14.38
C ALA A 18 -6.10 -13.34 13.55
N PHE A 19 -5.88 -12.03 13.69
CA PHE A 19 -6.59 -11.01 12.92
C PHE A 19 -6.23 -11.05 11.43
N ILE A 20 -4.96 -11.26 11.08
CA ILE A 20 -4.50 -11.34 9.69
C ILE A 20 -4.90 -12.66 9.03
N GLU A 21 -4.93 -13.76 9.79
CA GLU A 21 -5.30 -15.09 9.29
C GLU A 21 -6.82 -15.29 9.17
N GLN A 22 -7.63 -14.33 9.59
CA GLN A 22 -9.08 -14.47 9.53
C GLN A 22 -9.54 -14.70 8.07
N PRO A 23 -10.48 -15.64 7.83
CA PRO A 23 -10.93 -15.93 6.48
C PRO A 23 -11.75 -14.76 5.93
N ILE A 24 -11.21 -14.03 4.96
CA ILE A 24 -11.90 -12.94 4.28
C ILE A 24 -12.09 -13.30 2.80
N ASN A 25 -13.34 -13.22 2.34
CA ASN A 25 -13.70 -13.55 0.97
C ASN A 25 -13.44 -12.38 0.01
N GLY A 26 -12.72 -12.67 -1.07
CA GLY A 26 -12.56 -11.78 -2.23
C GLY A 26 -11.31 -10.91 -2.18
N ASP A 27 -11.22 -9.97 -3.11
CA ASP A 27 -10.06 -9.08 -3.24
C ASP A 27 -10.05 -8.03 -2.12
N THR A 28 -9.01 -8.11 -1.28
CA THR A 28 -8.81 -7.19 -0.16
C THR A 28 -7.47 -6.46 -0.22
N MET A 29 -7.42 -5.32 0.44
CA MET A 29 -6.20 -4.57 0.74
C MET A 29 -6.10 -4.35 2.25
N THR A 30 -4.88 -4.30 2.75
CA THR A 30 -4.61 -3.99 4.16
C THR A 30 -4.11 -2.56 4.29
N GLY A 31 -4.87 -1.73 4.99
CA GLY A 31 -4.49 -0.40 5.41
C GLY A 31 -3.78 -0.44 6.76
N TYR A 32 -2.85 0.49 6.95
CA TYR A 32 -2.04 0.62 8.15
C TYR A 32 -1.93 2.09 8.55
N ASP A 33 -2.38 2.41 9.76
CA ASP A 33 -2.35 3.75 10.33
C ASP A 33 -1.76 3.73 11.76
N LEU A 34 -1.27 4.88 12.20
CA LEU A 34 -0.86 5.11 13.60
C LEU A 34 -1.79 6.15 14.21
N VAL A 35 -2.70 5.70 15.08
CA VAL A 35 -3.76 6.51 15.70
C VAL A 35 -3.54 6.52 17.20
N ASP A 36 -3.39 7.70 17.80
CA ASP A 36 -3.18 7.88 19.25
C ASP A 36 -2.05 7.03 19.85
N GLY A 37 -1.00 6.74 19.06
CA GLY A 37 0.14 5.93 19.48
C GLY A 37 -0.07 4.42 19.40
N ALA A 38 -1.20 3.97 18.84
CA ALA A 38 -1.50 2.58 18.58
C ALA A 38 -1.57 2.29 17.07
N VAL A 39 -1.20 1.08 16.69
CA VAL A 39 -1.20 0.61 15.31
C VAL A 39 -2.61 0.18 14.94
N GLN A 40 -3.25 0.90 14.03
CA GLN A 40 -4.55 0.53 13.50
C GLN A 40 -4.36 -0.20 12.17
N ILE A 41 -5.00 -1.36 12.05
CA ILE A 41 -4.96 -2.17 10.84
C ILE A 41 -6.39 -2.37 10.34
N ARG A 42 -6.61 -2.05 9.07
CA ARG A 42 -7.90 -2.19 8.41
C ARG A 42 -7.77 -3.12 7.24
N ILE A 43 -8.67 -4.08 7.11
CA ILE A 43 -8.79 -4.88 5.89
C ILE A 43 -9.99 -4.34 5.13
N VAL A 44 -9.75 -3.84 3.92
CA VAL A 44 -10.75 -3.19 3.08
C VAL A 44 -10.95 -3.96 1.78
N ARG A 45 -12.16 -3.89 1.21
CA ARG A 45 -12.41 -4.42 -0.12
C ARG A 45 -11.75 -3.55 -1.18
N SER A 46 -10.89 -4.14 -2.03
CA SER A 46 -10.02 -3.40 -2.96
C SER A 46 -10.74 -2.43 -3.90
N LYS A 47 -11.96 -2.78 -4.36
CA LYS A 47 -12.72 -1.96 -5.34
C LYS A 47 -13.60 -0.90 -4.70
N THR A 48 -14.14 -1.17 -3.52
CA THR A 48 -15.17 -0.32 -2.90
C THR A 48 -14.68 0.41 -1.67
N LEU A 49 -13.46 0.08 -1.18
CA LEU A 49 -12.85 0.60 0.04
C LEU A 49 -13.71 0.43 1.29
N ILE A 50 -14.64 -0.53 1.26
CA ILE A 50 -15.46 -0.88 2.42
C ILE A 50 -14.57 -1.60 3.43
N VAL A 51 -14.58 -1.14 4.68
CA VAL A 51 -13.90 -1.80 5.79
C VAL A 51 -14.62 -3.11 6.09
N LEU A 52 -13.89 -4.22 6.00
CA LEU A 52 -14.36 -5.57 6.28
C LEU A 52 -13.96 -6.00 7.69
N ALA A 53 -12.79 -5.56 8.14
CA ALA A 53 -12.32 -5.75 9.51
C ALA A 53 -11.41 -4.58 9.89
N GLU A 54 -11.43 -4.20 11.17
CA GLU A 54 -10.58 -3.18 11.74
C GLU A 54 -10.21 -3.61 13.16
N ASP A 55 -8.95 -3.45 13.51
CA ASP A 55 -8.49 -3.64 14.89
C ASP A 55 -7.30 -2.72 15.18
N THR A 56 -7.05 -2.49 16.47
CA THR A 56 -5.98 -1.65 16.98
C THR A 56 -5.08 -2.47 17.89
N PHE A 57 -3.77 -2.28 17.74
CA PHE A 57 -2.73 -3.01 18.44
C PHE A 57 -1.73 -2.04 19.08
N THR A 58 -1.11 -2.48 20.16
CA THR A 58 -0.07 -1.71 20.83
C THR A 58 1.16 -1.61 19.92
N ASP A 59 1.68 -0.39 19.72
CA ASP A 59 2.93 -0.16 18.97
C ASP A 59 4.15 -0.71 19.73
N SER A 60 5.05 -1.40 19.03
CA SER A 60 6.36 -1.81 19.55
C SER A 60 7.35 -0.64 19.65
N GLY A 61 6.98 0.53 19.13
CA GLY A 61 7.81 1.73 18.97
C GLY A 61 8.37 1.87 17.55
N LEU A 62 8.09 0.91 16.67
CA LEU A 62 8.63 0.86 15.31
C LEU A 62 7.64 1.34 14.23
N ALA A 63 6.37 1.59 14.59
CA ALA A 63 5.34 1.99 13.64
C ALA A 63 5.70 3.26 12.82
N LYS A 64 6.30 4.26 13.46
CA LYS A 64 6.71 5.51 12.77
C LYS A 64 7.79 5.25 11.73
N GLN A 65 8.77 4.40 12.04
CA GLN A 65 9.82 4.03 11.11
C GLN A 65 9.25 3.24 9.93
N PHE A 66 8.36 2.28 10.20
CA PHE A 66 7.68 1.53 9.16
C PHE A 66 6.92 2.43 8.18
N ILE A 67 6.13 3.37 8.68
CA ILE A 67 5.37 4.33 7.84
C ILE A 67 6.32 5.18 7.00
N ALA A 68 7.47 5.59 7.55
CA ALA A 68 8.47 6.34 6.79
C ALA A 68 9.07 5.52 5.65
N GLU A 69 9.47 4.26 5.91
CA GLU A 69 9.97 3.33 4.90
C GLU A 69 8.92 3.08 3.80
N LEU A 70 7.65 2.89 4.18
CA LEU A 70 6.55 2.65 3.24
C LEU A 70 6.35 3.86 2.31
N ARG A 71 6.35 5.07 2.87
CA ARG A 71 6.20 6.31 2.09
C ARG A 71 7.38 6.54 1.15
N GLU A 72 8.59 6.25 1.58
CA GLU A 72 9.77 6.33 0.73
C GLU A 72 9.68 5.34 -0.44
N HIS A 73 9.25 4.10 -0.17
CA HIS A 73 9.08 3.08 -1.19
C HIS A 73 8.03 3.49 -2.24
N ILE A 74 6.89 4.04 -1.81
CA ILE A 74 5.84 4.57 -2.70
C ILE A 74 6.40 5.69 -3.57
N LYS A 75 7.11 6.67 -2.99
CA LYS A 75 7.74 7.76 -3.75
C LYS A 75 8.74 7.24 -4.79
N ASN A 76 9.50 6.20 -4.47
CA ASN A 76 10.46 5.61 -5.39
C ASN A 76 9.76 4.90 -6.56
N ILE A 77 8.64 4.22 -6.31
CA ILE A 77 7.79 3.63 -7.36
C ILE A 77 7.21 4.74 -8.25
N GLU A 78 6.69 5.82 -7.67
CA GLU A 78 6.13 6.95 -8.41
C GLU A 78 7.18 7.63 -9.31
N ARG A 79 8.38 7.88 -8.78
CA ARG A 79 9.52 8.39 -9.58
C ARG A 79 9.91 7.44 -10.71
N GLY A 80 9.95 6.14 -10.44
CA GLY A 80 10.21 5.13 -11.47
C GLY A 80 9.18 5.17 -12.59
N ARG A 81 7.89 5.31 -12.26
CA ARG A 81 6.80 5.45 -13.25
C ARG A 81 6.92 6.74 -14.05
N ALA A 82 7.16 7.87 -13.38
CA ALA A 82 7.36 9.17 -14.04
C ALA A 82 8.51 9.12 -15.07
N ASN A 83 9.64 8.51 -14.69
CA ASN A 83 10.81 8.35 -15.56
C ASN A 83 10.55 7.46 -16.80
N VAL A 84 9.61 6.50 -16.72
CA VAL A 84 9.22 5.67 -17.87
C VAL A 84 8.33 6.45 -18.83
N THR A 85 7.42 7.30 -18.33
CA THR A 85 6.62 8.20 -19.17
C THR A 85 7.47 9.23 -19.91
N GLU A 86 8.52 9.80 -19.28
CA GLU A 86 9.41 10.77 -19.93
C GLU A 86 10.31 10.16 -21.01
N ARG A 87 10.58 8.85 -20.97
CA ARG A 87 11.42 8.15 -21.97
C ARG A 87 10.63 7.44 -23.07
N GLY A 88 9.29 7.49 -23.04
CA GLY A 88 8.42 6.59 -23.80
C GLY A 88 7.47 7.23 -24.81
N ILE A 89 7.57 8.52 -25.12
CA ILE A 89 6.74 9.16 -26.17
C ILE A 89 7.64 10.02 -27.08
N ASN A 90 8.48 9.38 -27.88
CA ASN A 90 8.79 9.95 -29.18
C ASN A 90 7.56 9.70 -30.04
N CYS A 91 6.83 10.77 -30.32
CA CYS A 91 5.67 10.80 -31.19
C CYS A 91 5.87 9.87 -32.39
N THR A 92 4.96 8.93 -32.59
CA THR A 92 4.78 8.32 -33.90
C THR A 92 4.44 9.48 -34.85
N PRO A 93 5.26 9.80 -35.87
CA PRO A 93 4.84 10.77 -36.85
C PRO A 93 3.56 10.23 -37.50
N GLU A 94 2.49 11.03 -37.49
CA GLU A 94 1.26 10.71 -38.20
C GLU A 94 1.60 10.46 -39.68
N PRO A 95 1.05 9.41 -40.31
CA PRO A 95 1.28 9.18 -41.73
C PRO A 95 0.68 10.33 -42.53
N GLU A 96 1.48 10.91 -43.42
CA GLU A 96 1.05 11.94 -44.35
C GLU A 96 -0.05 11.38 -45.26
N ASP A 97 -1.27 11.91 -45.16
CA ASP A 97 -2.35 11.64 -46.10
C ASP A 97 -1.92 12.11 -47.49
N GLN A 98 -1.36 11.20 -48.31
CA GLN A 98 -1.21 11.43 -49.74
C GLN A 98 -2.55 11.17 -50.41
N ILE A 99 -3.33 12.24 -50.52
CA ILE A 99 -4.54 12.34 -51.32
C ILE A 99 -4.15 12.12 -52.79
N THR A 100 -4.60 11.03 -53.40
CA THR A 100 -4.52 10.81 -54.85
C THR A 100 -5.54 11.68 -55.58
N ALA A 101 -5.09 12.39 -56.61
CA ALA A 101 -5.91 13.03 -57.64
C ALA A 101 -5.36 12.70 -59.02
#